data_AF-A0A673JWG4-F1
#
_entry.id   AF-A0A673JWG4-F1
#
_cell.length_a   1.000
_cell.length_b   1.000
_cell.length_c   1.000
_cell.angle_alpha   90.00
_cell.angle_beta   90.00
_cell.angle_gamma   90.00
#
_symmetry.space_group_name_H-M   'P 1'
#
loop_
_entity.id
_entity.type
_entity.pdbx_description
1 polymer ?
#
loop_
_entity_poly.entity_id
_entity_poly.type
_entity_poly.pdbx_seq_one_letter_code
_entity_poly.pdbx_strand_id
1 'polypeptide(L)'
;MKTNQCVFPMFLCISLILTHWDTSSACHIGSHDECEQAPFVPGYNLAGEGFDVVRMRRKGAFLINVKSHMDNGTCTVCKNRFQGGQMQKLPSVVRDWRSFSRCSNQLSSALHHSVNSLMKSSTSFINKWEIDLSLDDIGRVILGGSHSDIAQFAQYQNAMDKATFALHEHSCTYYSYRVTDHPELSTEFSKHLQRLPTQYDVKTKPLYRRTIDTYGTHYIRQVHLGGRVRRVTAFRTCLATLKGFSETDIENCLNIELKITLGFLPANAMLSNKCSQILKDNIGMGFYQGFMTHKIEVLGGEKYFPDLVLNQSPAEAYSNWVKSLHDNPEVISYAIFPLYHLVADPEVSANLKSAITEYIEENMFSVDQKENQECSQTANLDHNCCPMLAGHGKLVVFVLGATGMNEDYFSATDGFVKIWYNGIYRETEVVMNDNDPEWYTLFNFGSIEFGHELIFEVWDSDVKFDDFVGRCVVRPEHGSHLRSCSLQRGIFYFAYHASCDAHLTGPRCSRYSPQT
;
A
#
# COMPACT_ATOMS: atom_id res chain seq x y z
N MET A 1 72.40 38.00 -32.08
CA MET A 1 72.61 38.44 -30.68
C MET A 1 71.35 39.12 -30.20
N LYS A 2 70.88 38.69 -29.02
CA LYS A 2 69.79 39.23 -28.20
C LYS A 2 68.37 39.23 -28.78
N THR A 3 67.56 38.32 -28.26
CA THR A 3 66.23 38.63 -27.71
C THR A 3 65.86 37.59 -26.66
N ASN A 4 65.75 38.05 -25.41
CA ASN A 4 65.03 37.39 -24.32
C ASN A 4 63.54 37.27 -24.68
N GLN A 5 62.83 36.26 -24.16
CA GLN A 5 61.69 36.50 -23.24
C GLN A 5 61.01 35.20 -22.75
N CYS A 6 60.99 35.09 -21.43
CA CYS A 6 59.89 34.63 -20.58
C CYS A 6 59.37 33.19 -20.71
N VAL A 7 60.14 32.23 -20.19
CA VAL A 7 59.60 30.99 -19.60
C VAL A 7 59.33 31.25 -18.10
N PHE A 8 58.36 32.10 -17.75
CA PHE A 8 57.94 32.31 -16.35
C PHE A 8 56.63 33.11 -16.28
N PRO A 9 55.48 32.51 -16.65
CA PRO A 9 54.31 32.68 -15.76
C PRO A 9 53.34 31.49 -15.71
N MET A 10 53.60 30.36 -16.37
CA MET A 10 52.60 29.28 -16.43
C MET A 10 52.64 28.31 -15.23
N PHE A 11 53.79 28.18 -14.57
CA PHE A 11 53.93 27.32 -13.39
C PHE A 11 53.43 27.97 -12.09
N LEU A 12 53.28 29.30 -12.03
CA LEU A 12 52.73 29.98 -10.84
C LEU A 12 51.19 29.94 -10.79
N CYS A 13 50.49 29.92 -11.93
CA CYS A 13 49.02 29.79 -11.93
C CYS A 13 48.55 28.36 -11.60
N ILE A 14 49.36 27.33 -11.92
CA ILE A 14 49.01 25.94 -11.60
C ILE A 14 49.25 25.66 -10.10
N SER A 15 50.28 26.27 -9.48
CA SER A 15 50.47 26.17 -8.03
C SER A 15 49.46 27.01 -7.22
N LEU A 16 48.90 28.08 -7.78
CA LEU A 16 47.80 28.86 -7.17
C LEU A 16 46.41 28.22 -7.34
N ILE A 17 46.21 27.36 -8.35
CA ILE A 17 44.98 26.56 -8.51
C ILE A 17 45.07 25.25 -7.71
N LEU A 18 46.27 24.71 -7.48
CA LEU A 18 46.48 23.56 -6.58
C LEU A 18 46.52 23.92 -5.09
N THR A 19 46.57 25.21 -4.72
CA THR A 19 46.51 25.67 -3.32
C THR A 19 45.14 26.18 -2.87
N HIS A 20 44.12 26.12 -3.75
CA HIS A 20 42.72 26.25 -3.36
C HIS A 20 41.96 24.92 -3.34
N TRP A 21 42.68 23.81 -3.47
CA TRP A 21 42.22 22.47 -3.07
C TRP A 21 42.80 22.09 -1.71
N ASP A 22 42.79 23.03 -0.76
CA ASP A 22 42.50 22.61 0.60
C ASP A 22 41.06 22.07 0.57
N THR A 23 40.98 20.79 0.27
CA THR A 23 40.03 19.92 0.95
C THR A 23 40.30 20.14 2.42
N SER A 24 39.68 21.18 2.98
CA SER A 24 39.41 21.30 4.41
C SER A 24 38.81 19.95 4.75
N SER A 25 39.65 19.08 5.29
CA SER A 25 39.18 17.81 5.82
C SER A 25 38.06 18.20 6.78
N ALA A 26 36.83 17.82 6.43
CA ALA A 26 35.68 18.15 7.27
C ALA A 26 35.86 17.57 8.67
N CYS A 27 36.79 16.62 8.83
CA CYS A 27 37.20 16.01 10.07
C CYS A 27 38.73 16.00 10.21
N HIS A 28 39.23 16.22 11.42
CA HIS A 28 40.65 16.10 11.79
C HIS A 28 40.82 15.29 13.09
N ILE A 29 42.07 15.00 13.46
CA ILE A 29 42.40 14.35 14.73
C ILE A 29 42.48 15.43 15.82
N GLY A 30 41.55 15.41 16.77
CA GLY A 30 41.49 16.35 17.87
C GLY A 30 42.38 15.96 19.05
N SER A 31 42.77 16.96 19.83
CA SER A 31 43.48 16.77 21.11
C SER A 31 42.55 16.21 22.19
N HIS A 32 43.11 15.73 23.30
CA HIS A 32 42.33 15.23 24.44
C HIS A 32 41.27 16.24 24.91
N ASP A 33 41.64 17.50 25.11
CA ASP A 33 40.72 18.55 25.57
C ASP A 33 39.63 18.85 24.54
N GLU A 34 39.97 18.85 23.24
CA GLU A 34 38.99 19.04 22.15
C GLU A 34 37.98 17.89 22.13
N CYS A 35 38.45 16.66 22.33
CA CYS A 35 37.63 15.45 22.39
C CYS A 35 36.69 15.42 23.58
N GLU A 36 37.14 15.87 24.76
CA GLU A 36 36.28 15.94 25.94
C GLU A 36 35.18 17.00 25.78
N GLN A 37 35.51 18.17 25.21
CA GLN A 37 34.57 19.29 25.06
C GLN A 37 33.59 19.14 23.89
N ALA A 38 34.00 18.51 22.78
CA ALA A 38 33.17 18.40 21.59
C ALA A 38 31.95 17.48 21.85
N PRO A 39 30.72 17.90 21.50
CA PRO A 39 29.56 17.02 21.54
C PRO A 39 29.62 15.98 20.42
N PHE A 40 28.86 14.90 20.53
CA PHE A 40 28.73 13.94 19.43
C PHE A 40 27.94 14.52 18.25
N VAL A 41 28.23 14.03 17.05
CA VAL A 41 27.42 14.35 15.87
C VAL A 41 25.96 13.87 16.02
N PRO A 42 24.98 14.57 15.41
CA PRO A 42 23.57 14.17 15.45
C PRO A 42 23.36 12.74 14.96
N GLY A 43 22.61 11.95 15.73
CA GLY A 43 22.27 10.56 15.40
C GLY A 43 23.47 9.59 15.37
N TYR A 44 24.57 9.89 16.07
CA TYR A 44 25.80 9.06 16.09
C TYR A 44 25.59 7.59 16.52
N ASN A 45 24.54 7.32 17.29
CA ASN A 45 24.23 6.00 17.85
C ASN A 45 23.21 5.22 17.02
N LEU A 46 22.67 5.78 15.93
CA LEU A 46 21.62 5.13 15.15
C LEU A 46 22.15 3.95 14.31
N ALA A 47 23.41 3.99 13.88
CA ALA A 47 24.08 2.80 13.35
C ALA A 47 24.65 1.95 14.49
N GLY A 48 24.55 0.63 14.35
CA GLY A 48 24.91 -0.34 15.38
C GLY A 48 23.74 -0.81 16.24
N GLU A 49 22.56 -0.22 16.05
CA GLU A 49 21.32 -0.66 16.68
C GLU A 49 20.74 -1.89 15.99
N GLY A 50 20.05 -2.69 16.78
CA GLY A 50 19.32 -3.86 16.33
C GLY A 50 18.10 -3.53 15.49
N PHE A 51 17.81 -4.38 14.52
CA PHE A 51 16.72 -4.20 13.56
C PHE A 51 15.96 -5.51 13.37
N ASP A 52 14.63 -5.45 13.43
CA ASP A 52 13.73 -6.57 13.14
C ASP A 52 13.10 -6.37 11.76
N VAL A 53 13.56 -7.17 10.81
CA VAL A 53 13.12 -7.09 9.41
C VAL A 53 11.67 -7.49 9.19
N VAL A 54 11.10 -8.35 10.03
CA VAL A 54 9.69 -8.78 9.94
C VAL A 54 8.76 -7.62 10.30
N ARG A 55 9.15 -6.83 11.31
CA ARG A 55 8.37 -5.69 11.79
C ARG A 55 8.78 -4.34 11.18
N MET A 56 9.91 -4.31 10.45
CA MET A 56 10.53 -3.10 9.90
C MET A 56 10.79 -2.03 10.96
N ARG A 57 11.31 -2.45 12.12
CA ARG A 57 11.52 -1.56 13.27
C ARG A 57 12.88 -1.78 13.93
N ARG A 58 13.48 -0.67 14.34
CA ARG A 58 14.65 -0.68 15.23
C ARG A 58 14.25 -1.16 16.63
N LYS A 59 15.19 -1.79 17.34
CA LYS A 59 14.94 -2.46 18.63
C LYS A 59 15.29 -1.63 19.85
N GLY A 60 15.99 -0.52 19.70
CA GLY A 60 16.52 0.29 20.80
C GLY A 60 17.74 -0.32 21.48
N ALA A 61 18.14 -1.55 21.11
CA ALA A 61 19.27 -2.27 21.70
C ALA A 61 20.52 -2.09 20.82
N PHE A 62 21.62 -1.64 21.43
CA PHE A 62 22.90 -1.46 20.75
C PHE A 62 23.72 -2.75 20.78
N LEU A 63 24.11 -3.25 19.61
CA LEU A 63 24.93 -4.46 19.49
C LEU A 63 26.42 -4.15 19.55
N ILE A 64 26.79 -2.91 19.24
CA ILE A 64 28.18 -2.44 19.16
C ILE A 64 28.42 -1.30 20.15
N ASN A 65 29.68 -1.08 20.48
CA ASN A 65 30.12 0.04 21.29
C ASN A 65 30.12 1.35 20.48
N VAL A 66 29.04 2.11 20.61
CA VAL A 66 28.87 3.44 19.97
C VAL A 66 29.29 4.61 20.87
N LYS A 67 29.81 4.35 22.07
CA LYS A 67 30.18 5.39 23.06
C LYS A 67 31.68 5.65 23.11
N SER A 68 32.50 4.62 22.88
CA SER A 68 33.94 4.78 22.74
C SER A 68 34.25 5.75 21.61
N HIS A 69 35.05 6.77 21.90
CA HIS A 69 35.37 7.85 20.97
C HIS A 69 36.84 8.26 21.01
N MET A 70 37.62 7.73 21.96
CA MET A 70 38.99 8.13 22.19
C MET A 70 39.92 6.92 22.05
N ASP A 71 41.04 7.14 21.38
CA ASP A 71 42.13 6.18 21.21
C ASP A 71 43.46 6.90 21.48
N ASN A 72 44.24 6.39 22.44
CA ASN A 72 45.50 6.98 22.91
C ASN A 72 45.43 8.49 23.22
N GLY A 73 44.31 8.95 23.78
CA GLY A 73 44.10 10.37 24.16
C GLY A 73 43.71 11.29 23.00
N THR A 74 43.40 10.75 21.82
CA THR A 74 42.95 11.50 20.63
C THR A 74 41.63 10.96 20.09
N CYS A 75 40.92 11.76 19.29
CA CYS A 75 39.67 11.35 18.64
C CYS A 75 39.51 12.00 17.26
N THR A 76 38.53 11.56 16.48
CA THR A 76 38.12 12.25 15.26
C THR A 76 37.05 13.29 15.56
N VAL A 77 37.30 14.52 15.16
CA VAL A 77 36.37 15.65 15.33
C VAL A 77 36.05 16.22 13.96
N CYS A 78 34.77 16.49 13.69
CA CYS A 78 34.25 16.95 12.42
C CYS A 78 33.48 18.27 12.56
N LYS A 79 33.60 19.13 11.56
CA LYS A 79 32.87 20.39 11.46
C LYS A 79 31.47 20.14 10.92
N ASN A 80 30.43 20.46 11.70
CA ASN A 80 29.05 20.33 11.28
C ASN A 80 28.50 21.63 10.67
N ARG A 81 28.33 21.63 9.35
CA ARG A 81 27.86 22.80 8.59
C ARG A 81 26.42 23.23 8.93
N PHE A 82 25.60 22.36 9.49
CA PHE A 82 24.20 22.66 9.83
C PHE A 82 24.02 23.28 11.20
N GLN A 83 25.05 23.26 12.05
CA GLN A 83 25.06 23.83 13.39
C GLN A 83 26.15 24.90 13.50
N GLY A 84 26.14 25.87 12.57
CA GLY A 84 27.07 27.01 12.58
C GLY A 84 28.55 26.65 12.43
N GLY A 85 28.87 25.44 11.97
CA GLY A 85 30.25 24.96 11.88
C GLY A 85 30.85 24.50 13.21
N GLN A 86 30.01 24.10 14.18
CA GLN A 86 30.46 23.52 15.44
C GLN A 86 31.34 22.27 15.20
N MET A 87 32.42 22.14 15.98
CA MET A 87 33.25 20.94 16.02
C MET A 87 32.58 19.86 16.87
N GLN A 88 32.46 18.64 16.33
CA GLN A 88 31.73 17.54 16.94
C GLN A 88 32.50 16.23 16.81
N LYS A 89 32.54 15.43 17.87
CA LYS A 89 33.28 14.16 17.88
C LYS A 89 32.50 13.01 17.27
N LEU A 90 33.24 12.06 16.71
CA LEU A 90 32.71 10.79 16.22
C LEU A 90 33.04 9.66 17.20
N PRO A 91 32.18 8.66 17.36
CA PRO A 91 32.56 7.39 17.95
C PRO A 91 33.70 6.73 17.18
N SER A 92 34.59 6.01 17.87
CA SER A 92 35.74 5.32 17.28
C SER A 92 35.36 4.26 16.25
N VAL A 93 34.10 3.81 16.25
CA VAL A 93 33.55 2.83 15.32
C VAL A 93 33.01 3.45 14.02
N VAL A 94 32.81 4.78 13.99
CA VAL A 94 32.21 5.48 12.85
C VAL A 94 33.27 5.80 11.80
N ARG A 95 32.93 5.59 10.53
CA ARG A 95 33.76 5.90 9.36
C ARG A 95 32.96 6.69 8.33
N ASP A 96 33.68 7.47 7.54
CA ASP A 96 33.16 8.21 6.38
C ASP A 96 31.94 9.09 6.72
N TRP A 97 31.96 9.75 7.88
CA TRP A 97 30.92 10.70 8.24
C TRP A 97 30.91 11.88 7.28
N ARG A 98 29.73 12.22 6.77
CA ARG A 98 29.52 13.33 5.84
C ARG A 98 28.27 14.10 6.20
N SER A 99 28.38 15.43 6.17
CA SER A 99 27.24 16.34 6.14
C SER A 99 27.00 16.82 4.70
N PHE A 100 25.79 16.61 4.17
CA PHE A 100 25.34 17.07 2.85
C PHE A 100 23.85 17.43 2.92
N SER A 101 23.24 17.96 1.86
CA SER A 101 21.81 18.29 1.87
C SER A 101 21.18 17.72 0.61
N ARG A 102 20.22 16.83 0.79
CA ARG A 102 19.37 16.29 -0.26
C ARG A 102 17.92 16.40 0.20
N CYS A 103 17.33 17.55 -0.04
CA CYS A 103 15.95 17.88 0.31
C CYS A 103 15.40 18.67 -0.87
N SER A 104 14.53 18.04 -1.67
CA SER A 104 13.86 18.68 -2.81
C SER A 104 12.37 18.76 -2.51
N ASN A 105 11.69 19.77 -3.05
CA ASN A 105 10.22 19.88 -2.96
C ASN A 105 9.53 18.91 -3.93
N GLN A 106 10.00 17.67 -3.98
CA GLN A 106 9.44 16.59 -4.78
C GLN A 106 8.75 15.61 -3.84
N LEU A 107 7.56 15.17 -4.26
CA LEU A 107 6.76 14.16 -3.60
C LEU A 107 6.70 12.94 -4.51
N SER A 108 7.19 11.81 -4.01
CA SER A 108 7.01 10.52 -4.67
C SER A 108 5.56 10.07 -4.48
N SER A 109 4.95 9.49 -5.51
CA SER A 109 3.59 8.93 -5.50
C SER A 109 3.56 7.65 -6.31
N ALA A 110 2.84 6.65 -5.81
CA ALA A 110 2.55 5.42 -6.54
C ALA A 110 1.21 4.80 -6.09
N LEU A 111 0.52 4.18 -7.04
CA LEU A 111 -0.66 3.35 -6.78
C LEU A 111 -0.27 1.87 -6.68
N HIS A 112 -0.88 1.17 -5.74
CA HIS A 112 -0.69 -0.25 -5.50
C HIS A 112 -2.06 -0.93 -5.38
N HIS A 113 -2.33 -1.89 -6.25
CA HIS A 113 -3.61 -2.63 -6.27
C HIS A 113 -3.59 -3.88 -5.38
N SER A 114 -2.51 -4.09 -4.63
CA SER A 114 -2.41 -5.19 -3.68
C SER A 114 -1.48 -4.88 -2.52
N VAL A 115 -1.70 -5.60 -1.41
CA VAL A 115 -0.85 -5.55 -0.23
C VAL A 115 0.61 -5.89 -0.60
N ASN A 116 0.82 -6.87 -1.48
CA ASN A 116 2.16 -7.27 -1.90
C ASN A 116 2.90 -6.17 -2.68
N SER A 117 2.24 -5.54 -3.65
CA SER A 117 2.83 -4.44 -4.42
C SER A 117 3.19 -3.25 -3.51
N LEU A 118 2.29 -2.90 -2.59
CA LEU A 118 2.53 -1.87 -1.59
C LEU A 118 3.72 -2.22 -0.69
N MET A 119 3.79 -3.47 -0.21
CA MET A 119 4.85 -3.90 0.69
C MET A 119 6.22 -3.82 0.02
N LYS A 120 6.37 -4.34 -1.21
CA LYS A 120 7.62 -4.25 -1.98
C LYS A 120 8.11 -2.81 -2.15
N SER A 121 7.19 -1.89 -2.43
CA SER A 121 7.50 -0.46 -2.54
C SER A 121 7.90 0.13 -1.19
N SER A 122 7.14 -0.19 -0.14
CA SER A 122 7.34 0.33 1.21
C SER A 122 8.67 -0.09 1.83
N THR A 123 9.22 -1.26 1.48
CA THR A 123 10.46 -1.83 2.04
C THR A 123 11.70 -1.59 1.17
N SER A 124 11.55 -0.93 0.02
CA SER A 124 12.62 -0.68 -0.96
C SER A 124 13.83 0.11 -0.43
N PHE A 125 13.68 0.79 0.71
CA PHE A 125 14.74 1.56 1.35
C PHE A 125 15.78 0.70 2.10
N ILE A 126 15.56 -0.62 2.21
CA ILE A 126 16.49 -1.58 2.81
C ILE A 126 17.21 -2.33 1.69
N ASN A 127 18.53 -2.20 1.64
CA ASN A 127 19.33 -2.86 0.61
C ASN A 127 19.62 -4.32 0.97
N LYS A 128 19.22 -5.26 0.09
CA LYS A 128 19.61 -6.68 0.05
C LYS A 128 19.80 -7.35 1.42
N TRP A 129 18.78 -7.28 2.26
CA TRP A 129 18.84 -7.82 3.63
C TRP A 129 18.79 -9.36 3.65
N GLU A 130 18.32 -9.96 2.57
CA GLU A 130 18.20 -11.42 2.39
C GLU A 130 19.57 -12.11 2.20
N ILE A 131 20.66 -11.35 2.02
CA ILE A 131 21.99 -11.91 1.78
C ILE A 131 22.42 -12.80 2.96
N ASP A 132 22.96 -13.97 2.62
CA ASP A 132 23.49 -15.00 3.52
C ASP A 132 22.46 -15.65 4.47
N LEU A 133 21.19 -15.26 4.40
CA LEU A 133 20.08 -16.02 4.94
C LEU A 133 19.65 -17.03 3.88
N SER A 134 19.65 -18.32 4.23
CA SER A 134 19.19 -19.41 3.35
C SER A 134 17.65 -19.41 3.29
N LEU A 135 17.08 -18.29 2.85
CA LEU A 135 15.64 -18.16 2.61
C LEU A 135 15.39 -18.74 1.23
N ASP A 136 14.79 -19.92 1.17
CA ASP A 136 14.37 -20.50 -0.10
C ASP A 136 13.42 -19.53 -0.81
N ASP A 137 13.45 -19.51 -2.14
CA ASP A 137 12.48 -18.78 -2.95
C ASP A 137 11.12 -19.50 -2.85
N ILE A 138 10.43 -19.32 -1.72
CA ILE A 138 9.12 -19.95 -1.41
C ILE A 138 8.00 -19.31 -2.27
N GLY A 139 8.34 -18.56 -3.32
CA GLY A 139 7.40 -17.97 -4.25
C GLY A 139 6.72 -16.71 -3.67
N ARG A 140 5.38 -16.66 -3.73
CA ARG A 140 4.56 -15.45 -3.51
C ARG A 140 4.35 -15.14 -2.02
N VAL A 141 5.43 -14.82 -1.32
CA VAL A 141 5.42 -14.60 0.13
C VAL A 141 6.09 -13.27 0.47
N ILE A 142 5.53 -12.56 1.45
CA ILE A 142 6.16 -11.37 2.03
C ILE A 142 6.90 -11.81 3.29
N LEU A 143 8.23 -11.68 3.27
CA LEU A 143 9.10 -12.00 4.41
C LEU A 143 9.46 -10.72 5.19
N GLY A 144 10.13 -9.79 4.50
CA GLY A 144 10.46 -8.48 5.06
C GLY A 144 9.20 -7.62 5.22
N GLY A 145 8.97 -7.12 6.44
CA GLY A 145 7.89 -6.20 6.73
C GLY A 145 6.50 -6.83 6.78
N SER A 146 6.39 -8.15 6.79
CA SER A 146 5.12 -8.89 6.86
C SER A 146 4.23 -8.48 8.04
N HIS A 147 4.84 -8.08 9.16
CA HIS A 147 4.15 -7.59 10.37
C HIS A 147 4.44 -6.11 10.64
N SER A 148 4.88 -5.38 9.63
CA SER A 148 5.04 -3.94 9.73
C SER A 148 3.68 -3.26 9.93
N ASP A 149 3.75 -2.06 10.45
CA ASP A 149 2.61 -1.18 10.68
C ASP A 149 1.83 -0.84 9.40
N ILE A 150 2.50 -0.82 8.25
CA ILE A 150 1.92 -0.63 6.92
C ILE A 150 1.26 -1.92 6.45
N ALA A 151 1.90 -3.08 6.68
CA ALA A 151 1.34 -4.38 6.32
C ALA A 151 0.02 -4.63 7.07
N GLN A 152 0.00 -4.42 8.38
CA GLN A 152 -1.22 -4.59 9.20
C GLN A 152 -2.35 -3.66 8.74
N PHE A 153 -2.01 -2.39 8.44
CA PHE A 153 -2.97 -1.44 7.89
C PHE A 153 -3.51 -1.94 6.55
N ALA A 154 -2.65 -2.32 5.62
CA ALA A 154 -3.05 -2.75 4.28
C ALA A 154 -3.89 -4.04 4.30
N GLN A 155 -3.51 -5.01 5.13
CA GLN A 155 -4.27 -6.25 5.35
C GLN A 155 -5.66 -5.95 5.90
N TYR A 156 -5.76 -5.10 6.92
CA TYR A 156 -7.03 -4.74 7.50
C TYR A 156 -7.96 -4.08 6.48
N GLN A 157 -7.45 -3.16 5.67
CA GLN A 157 -8.25 -2.49 4.64
C GLN A 157 -8.68 -3.48 3.54
N ASN A 158 -7.76 -4.33 3.07
CA ASN A 158 -8.04 -5.32 2.02
C ASN A 158 -8.95 -6.47 2.48
N ALA A 159 -9.01 -6.75 3.79
CA ALA A 159 -9.92 -7.75 4.36
C ALA A 159 -11.35 -7.23 4.49
N MET A 160 -11.55 -5.91 4.46
CA MET A 160 -12.87 -5.31 4.60
C MET A 160 -13.55 -5.04 3.26
N ASP A 161 -12.77 -4.76 2.23
CA ASP A 161 -13.25 -4.48 0.88
C ASP A 161 -12.10 -4.55 -0.11
N LYS A 162 -12.41 -4.54 -1.40
CA LYS A 162 -11.41 -4.33 -2.44
C LYS A 162 -10.77 -2.94 -2.27
N ALA A 163 -9.48 -2.92 -1.99
CA ALA A 163 -8.74 -1.70 -1.68
C ALA A 163 -7.58 -1.45 -2.65
N THR A 164 -7.48 -0.21 -3.15
CA THR A 164 -6.29 0.32 -3.80
C THR A 164 -5.56 1.22 -2.80
N PHE A 165 -4.22 1.21 -2.82
CA PHE A 165 -3.37 2.00 -1.93
C PHE A 165 -2.61 3.05 -2.71
N ALA A 166 -2.68 4.31 -2.29
CA ALA A 166 -1.81 5.38 -2.75
C ALA A 166 -0.68 5.60 -1.72
N LEU A 167 0.57 5.37 -2.13
CA LEU A 167 1.76 5.61 -1.33
C LEU A 167 2.37 6.95 -1.75
N HIS A 168 2.39 7.90 -0.82
CA HIS A 168 3.10 9.16 -0.98
C HIS A 168 4.30 9.23 -0.05
N GLU A 169 5.44 9.67 -0.55
CA GLU A 169 6.67 9.77 0.24
C GLU A 169 7.47 11.02 -0.08
N HIS A 170 7.94 11.69 0.97
CA HIS A 170 8.89 12.79 0.90
C HIS A 170 9.98 12.60 1.96
N SER A 171 11.25 12.84 1.60
CA SER A 171 12.38 12.70 2.51
C SER A 171 13.43 13.77 2.30
N CYS A 172 14.07 14.18 3.39
CA CYS A 172 15.23 15.07 3.40
C CYS A 172 16.40 14.38 4.08
N THR A 173 17.57 14.37 3.44
CA THR A 173 18.79 13.71 3.95
C THR A 173 19.87 14.75 4.25
N TYR A 174 20.49 14.63 5.43
CA TYR A 174 21.49 15.57 5.92
C TYR A 174 22.84 14.95 6.28
N TYR A 175 22.83 13.70 6.75
CA TYR A 175 24.05 13.03 7.19
C TYR A 175 24.15 11.63 6.59
N SER A 176 25.38 11.13 6.45
CA SER A 176 25.63 9.71 6.19
C SER A 176 26.88 9.27 6.90
N TYR A 177 26.90 8.03 7.36
CA TYR A 177 28.11 7.38 7.84
C TYR A 177 27.95 5.86 7.82
N ARG A 178 29.05 5.16 8.02
CA ARG A 178 29.07 3.71 8.22
C ARG A 178 29.84 3.34 9.47
N VAL A 179 29.66 2.10 9.89
CA VAL A 179 30.38 1.46 11.00
C VAL A 179 31.54 0.64 10.44
N THR A 180 32.61 0.47 11.21
CA THR A 180 33.70 -0.47 10.90
C THR A 180 33.20 -1.90 10.69
N ASP A 181 33.97 -2.69 9.94
CA ASP A 181 33.59 -4.05 9.56
C ASP A 181 33.62 -5.03 10.74
N HIS A 182 34.54 -4.80 11.68
CA HIS A 182 34.69 -5.57 12.92
C HIS A 182 34.56 -4.61 14.11
N PRO A 183 33.33 -4.22 14.47
CA PRO A 183 33.10 -3.32 15.58
C PRO A 183 33.29 -4.05 16.92
N GLU A 184 33.75 -3.33 17.93
CA GLU A 184 33.68 -3.82 19.31
C GLU A 184 32.20 -3.98 19.72
N LEU A 185 31.85 -5.12 20.31
CA LEU A 185 30.48 -5.37 20.77
C LEU A 185 30.15 -4.54 22.02
N SER A 186 28.86 -4.25 22.21
CA SER A 186 28.41 -3.69 23.50
C SER A 186 28.61 -4.73 24.61
N THR A 187 28.87 -4.26 25.83
CA THR A 187 29.17 -5.15 26.96
C THR A 187 28.00 -6.07 27.28
N GLU A 188 26.79 -5.57 27.11
CA GLU A 188 25.52 -6.23 27.35
C GLU A 188 25.28 -7.33 26.33
N PHE A 189 25.48 -7.02 25.04
CA PHE A 189 25.33 -8.00 23.97
C PHE A 189 26.39 -9.09 24.05
N SER A 190 27.65 -8.74 24.32
CA SER A 190 28.74 -9.70 24.51
C SER A 190 28.43 -10.69 25.66
N LYS A 191 27.98 -10.18 26.81
CA LYS A 191 27.56 -11.03 27.96
C LYS A 191 26.35 -11.90 27.62
N HIS A 192 25.43 -11.41 26.79
CA HIS A 192 24.27 -12.19 26.35
C HIS A 192 24.69 -13.36 25.45
N LEU A 193 25.59 -13.12 24.49
CA LEU A 193 26.13 -14.16 23.60
C LEU A 193 26.85 -15.27 24.38
N GLN A 194 27.63 -14.92 25.42
CA GLN A 194 28.31 -15.90 26.28
C GLN A 194 27.36 -16.84 27.03
N ARG A 195 26.08 -16.46 27.17
CA ARG A 195 25.07 -17.27 27.86
C ARG A 195 24.20 -18.07 26.90
N LEU A 196 24.32 -17.84 25.59
CA LEU A 196 23.57 -18.62 24.62
C LEU A 196 24.15 -20.04 24.56
N PRO A 197 23.29 -21.07 24.57
CA PRO A 197 23.74 -22.44 24.45
C PRO A 197 24.36 -22.68 23.07
N THR A 198 25.27 -23.65 22.94
CA THR A 198 25.87 -24.03 21.66
C THR A 198 25.00 -24.99 20.84
N GLN A 199 23.77 -25.27 21.29
CA GLN A 199 22.81 -26.15 20.62
C GLN A 199 21.49 -25.39 20.37
N TYR A 200 20.92 -25.56 19.18
CA TYR A 200 19.60 -25.05 18.82
C TYR A 200 18.60 -26.21 18.65
N ASP A 201 17.76 -26.42 19.68
CA ASP A 201 16.74 -27.46 19.72
C ASP A 201 15.43 -26.92 20.33
N VAL A 202 14.42 -27.78 20.48
CA VAL A 202 13.11 -27.40 21.04
C VAL A 202 13.20 -26.76 22.44
N LYS A 203 14.16 -27.18 23.27
CA LYS A 203 14.35 -26.65 24.63
C LYS A 203 15.11 -25.32 24.63
N THR A 204 16.08 -25.15 23.74
CA THR A 204 16.91 -23.93 23.69
C THR A 204 16.35 -22.85 22.77
N LYS A 205 15.43 -23.19 21.86
CA LYS A 205 14.76 -22.25 20.93
C LYS A 205 14.22 -20.98 21.61
N PRO A 206 13.56 -21.01 22.78
CA PRO A 206 13.11 -19.80 23.46
C PRO A 206 14.22 -18.82 23.85
N LEU A 207 15.44 -19.30 24.11
CA LEU A 207 16.60 -18.45 24.44
C LEU A 207 17.09 -17.67 23.21
N TYR A 208 17.16 -18.35 22.06
CA TYR A 208 17.46 -17.71 20.78
C TYR A 208 16.35 -16.74 20.36
N ARG A 209 15.08 -17.11 20.57
CA ARG A 209 13.95 -16.23 20.29
C ARG A 209 14.01 -14.95 21.12
N ARG A 210 14.37 -15.05 22.41
CA ARG A 210 14.61 -13.88 23.27
C ARG A 210 15.74 -12.98 22.74
N THR A 211 16.80 -13.54 22.16
CA THR A 211 17.85 -12.77 21.49
C THR A 211 17.27 -11.94 20.35
N ILE A 212 16.48 -12.56 19.47
CA ILE A 212 15.83 -11.89 18.34
C ILE A 212 14.83 -10.83 18.83
N ASP A 213 14.04 -11.15 19.86
CA ASP A 213 13.08 -10.22 20.44
C ASP A 213 13.74 -9.02 21.13
N THR A 214 15.00 -9.13 21.57
CA THR A 214 15.73 -8.05 22.22
C THR A 214 16.57 -7.24 21.22
N TYR A 215 17.34 -7.92 20.39
CA TYR A 215 18.36 -7.31 19.51
C TYR A 215 17.97 -7.31 18.03
N GLY A 216 16.88 -7.98 17.64
CA GLY A 216 16.42 -8.05 16.26
C GLY A 216 17.07 -9.19 15.47
N THR A 217 16.82 -9.20 14.18
CA THR A 217 17.40 -10.17 13.23
C THR A 217 18.68 -9.65 12.59
N HIS A 218 18.81 -8.33 12.50
CA HIS A 218 19.91 -7.64 11.85
C HIS A 218 20.42 -6.50 12.74
N TYR A 219 21.54 -5.90 12.34
CA TYR A 219 22.01 -4.62 12.87
C TYR A 219 22.29 -3.64 11.74
N ILE A 220 22.22 -2.36 12.06
CA ILE A 220 22.41 -1.29 11.08
C ILE A 220 23.92 -1.00 10.92
N ARG A 221 24.46 -1.16 9.70
CA ARG A 221 25.90 -0.93 9.43
C ARG A 221 26.18 0.39 8.70
N GLN A 222 25.26 0.84 7.85
CA GLN A 222 25.36 2.11 7.13
C GLN A 222 24.02 2.83 7.18
N VAL A 223 24.10 4.15 7.36
CA VAL A 223 22.92 5.00 7.48
C VAL A 223 23.02 6.22 6.59
N HIS A 224 21.86 6.61 6.06
CA HIS A 224 21.59 7.99 5.69
C HIS A 224 20.59 8.53 6.70
N LEU A 225 20.88 9.70 7.27
CA LEU A 225 20.07 10.31 8.31
C LEU A 225 19.41 11.60 7.82
N GLY A 226 18.20 11.84 8.31
CA GLY A 226 17.45 13.06 8.09
C GLY A 226 15.99 12.87 8.53
N GLY A 227 15.03 13.14 7.65
CA GLY A 227 13.63 12.96 7.95
C GLY A 227 12.83 12.40 6.78
N ARG A 228 11.74 11.71 7.07
CA ARG A 228 10.83 11.14 6.08
C ARG A 228 9.39 11.29 6.52
N VAL A 229 8.53 11.76 5.62
CA VAL A 229 7.08 11.70 5.74
C VAL A 229 6.58 10.70 4.70
N ARG A 230 5.84 9.70 5.17
CA ARG A 230 5.23 8.67 4.33
C ARG A 230 3.75 8.56 4.66
N ARG A 231 2.89 8.66 3.65
CA ARG A 231 1.45 8.50 3.79
C ARG A 231 0.98 7.36 2.90
N VAL A 232 0.32 6.39 3.50
CA VAL A 232 -0.41 5.34 2.77
C VAL A 232 -1.89 5.64 2.90
N THR A 233 -2.57 5.89 1.79
CA THR A 233 -4.03 6.06 1.75
C THR A 233 -4.63 4.83 1.10
N ALA A 234 -5.43 4.07 1.84
CA ALA A 234 -6.26 3.01 1.30
C ALA A 234 -7.63 3.59 0.91
N PHE A 235 -8.13 3.24 -0.26
CA PHE A 235 -9.48 3.60 -0.68
C PHE A 235 -10.21 2.40 -1.25
N ARG A 236 -11.51 2.31 -0.95
CA ARG A 236 -12.40 1.25 -1.44
C ARG A 236 -12.60 1.42 -2.94
N THR A 237 -11.90 0.62 -3.74
CA THR A 237 -11.77 0.81 -5.20
C THR A 237 -13.14 0.85 -5.86
N CYS A 238 -14.00 -0.14 -5.57
CA CYS A 238 -15.30 -0.22 -6.22
C CYS A 238 -16.31 0.81 -5.73
N LEU A 239 -16.23 1.23 -4.47
CA LEU A 239 -17.06 2.34 -3.98
C LEU A 239 -16.64 3.67 -4.63
N ALA A 240 -15.34 3.87 -4.85
CA ALA A 240 -14.84 5.04 -5.56
C ALA A 240 -15.31 5.07 -7.03
N THR A 241 -15.20 3.94 -7.74
CA THR A 241 -15.72 3.80 -9.11
C THR A 241 -17.22 4.10 -9.17
N LEU A 242 -18.02 3.54 -8.25
CA LEU A 242 -19.46 3.76 -8.19
C LEU A 242 -19.85 5.22 -7.89
N LYS A 243 -18.98 5.97 -7.21
CA LYS A 243 -19.11 7.42 -7.00
C LYS A 243 -18.65 8.27 -8.19
N GLY A 244 -18.11 7.65 -9.25
CA GLY A 244 -17.61 8.33 -10.44
C GLY A 244 -16.19 8.89 -10.30
N PHE A 245 -15.39 8.39 -9.35
CA PHE A 245 -13.99 8.76 -9.18
C PHE A 245 -13.07 7.73 -9.82
N SER A 246 -12.14 8.16 -10.68
CA SER A 246 -11.07 7.28 -11.15
C SER A 246 -9.93 7.20 -10.12
N GLU A 247 -9.12 6.14 -10.20
CA GLU A 247 -7.93 6.00 -9.36
C GLU A 247 -6.94 7.16 -9.59
N THR A 248 -6.85 7.65 -10.83
CA THR A 248 -6.01 8.80 -11.19
C THR A 248 -6.55 10.13 -10.65
N ASP A 249 -7.88 10.32 -10.60
CA ASP A 249 -8.49 11.49 -9.97
C ASP A 249 -8.14 11.54 -8.48
N ILE A 250 -8.19 10.38 -7.80
CA ILE A 250 -7.86 10.24 -6.39
C ILE A 250 -6.37 10.49 -6.15
N GLU A 251 -5.47 9.83 -6.89
CA GLU A 251 -4.02 9.99 -6.74
C GLU A 251 -3.60 11.46 -6.93
N ASN A 252 -4.07 12.09 -8.02
CA ASN A 252 -3.75 13.49 -8.29
C ASN A 252 -4.26 14.42 -7.18
N CYS A 253 -5.46 14.15 -6.66
CA CYS A 253 -6.03 14.93 -5.57
C CYS A 253 -5.21 14.81 -4.28
N LEU A 254 -4.85 13.59 -3.89
CA LEU A 254 -4.01 13.32 -2.71
C LEU A 254 -2.61 13.93 -2.85
N ASN A 255 -2.03 13.90 -4.06
CA ASN A 255 -0.73 14.51 -4.35
C ASN A 255 -0.78 16.03 -4.16
N ILE A 256 -1.82 16.70 -4.68
CA ILE A 256 -2.00 18.14 -4.50
C ILE A 256 -2.25 18.49 -3.02
N GLU A 257 -3.14 17.76 -2.35
CA GLU A 257 -3.46 17.98 -0.93
C GLU A 257 -2.22 17.85 -0.04
N LEU A 258 -1.39 16.82 -0.27
CA LEU A 258 -0.19 16.62 0.53
C LEU A 258 0.88 17.67 0.19
N LYS A 259 1.01 18.09 -1.07
CA LYS A 259 1.91 19.20 -1.45
C LYS A 259 1.52 20.53 -0.81
N ILE A 260 0.22 20.82 -0.67
CA ILE A 260 -0.26 22.00 0.06
C ILE A 260 0.09 21.86 1.54
N THR A 261 -0.15 20.68 2.13
CA THR A 261 0.16 20.38 3.54
C THR A 261 1.65 20.54 3.86
N LEU A 262 2.53 20.11 2.95
CA LEU A 262 3.98 20.26 3.06
C LEU A 262 4.49 21.65 2.64
N GLY A 263 3.61 22.56 2.21
CA GLY A 263 4.01 23.90 1.74
C GLY A 263 4.77 23.92 0.42
N PHE A 264 4.72 22.85 -0.37
CA PHE A 264 5.30 22.81 -1.73
C PHE A 264 4.43 23.54 -2.74
N LEU A 265 3.15 23.69 -2.43
CA LEU A 265 2.18 24.50 -3.14
C LEU A 265 1.55 25.52 -2.18
N PRO A 266 1.15 26.70 -2.67
CA PRO A 266 0.50 27.69 -1.83
C PRO A 266 -0.89 27.21 -1.39
N ALA A 267 -1.38 27.71 -0.25
CA ALA A 267 -2.67 27.32 0.33
C ALA A 267 -3.88 27.63 -0.58
N ASN A 268 -3.74 28.56 -1.52
CA ASN A 268 -4.76 28.93 -2.50
C ASN A 268 -4.61 28.17 -3.83
N ALA A 269 -3.79 27.12 -3.90
CA ALA A 269 -3.66 26.30 -5.10
C ALA A 269 -5.04 25.76 -5.51
N MET A 270 -5.35 25.90 -6.81
CA MET A 270 -6.67 25.59 -7.33
C MET A 270 -6.89 24.07 -7.35
N LEU A 271 -7.83 23.60 -6.53
CA LEU A 271 -8.30 22.22 -6.58
C LEU A 271 -9.33 22.08 -7.70
N SER A 272 -9.29 20.97 -8.43
CA SER A 272 -10.36 20.64 -9.37
C SER A 272 -11.68 20.44 -8.60
N ASN A 273 -12.81 20.67 -9.27
CA ASN A 273 -14.13 20.41 -8.68
C ASN A 273 -14.25 18.96 -8.22
N LYS A 274 -13.71 18.01 -9.00
CA LYS A 274 -13.62 16.59 -8.63
C LYS A 274 -12.79 16.36 -7.37
N CYS A 275 -11.61 16.95 -7.25
CA CYS A 275 -10.78 16.80 -6.05
C CYS A 275 -11.48 17.41 -4.82
N SER A 276 -12.15 18.55 -4.99
CA SER A 276 -12.96 19.16 -3.93
C SER A 276 -14.09 18.25 -3.47
N GLN A 277 -14.74 17.52 -4.39
CA GLN A 277 -15.73 16.50 -4.07
C GLN A 277 -15.10 15.30 -3.34
N ILE A 278 -13.98 14.77 -3.82
CA ILE A 278 -13.24 13.66 -3.18
C ILE A 278 -12.90 14.00 -1.72
N LEU A 279 -12.40 15.21 -1.46
CA LEU A 279 -12.06 15.65 -0.11
C LEU A 279 -13.30 15.85 0.75
N LYS A 280 -14.38 16.45 0.22
CA LYS A 280 -15.65 16.61 0.96
C LYS A 280 -16.31 15.28 1.30
N ASP A 281 -16.34 14.35 0.36
CA ASP A 281 -16.90 13.00 0.53
C ASP A 281 -16.11 12.17 1.56
N ASN A 282 -14.87 12.57 1.84
CA ASN A 282 -14.02 11.98 2.86
C ASN A 282 -14.15 12.68 4.23
N ILE A 283 -14.43 13.98 4.25
CA ILE A 283 -14.56 14.80 5.47
C ILE A 283 -16.02 14.76 5.95
N GLY A 284 -16.31 13.84 6.87
CA GLY A 284 -17.59 13.88 7.61
C GLY A 284 -18.07 12.57 8.19
N MET A 285 -17.36 11.47 7.93
CA MET A 285 -17.93 10.15 8.10
C MET A 285 -16.78 9.21 8.45
N GLY A 286 -16.73 8.74 9.71
CA GLY A 286 -15.65 7.88 10.22
C GLY A 286 -15.46 6.59 9.40
N PHE A 287 -14.58 5.70 9.83
CA PHE A 287 -14.21 4.47 9.09
C PHE A 287 -15.37 3.66 8.48
N TYR A 288 -16.56 3.70 9.10
CA TYR A 288 -17.77 3.01 8.64
C TYR A 288 -18.51 3.71 7.48
N GLN A 289 -18.21 4.97 7.19
CA GLN A 289 -18.96 5.80 6.26
C GLN A 289 -18.09 6.53 5.22
N GLY A 290 -16.80 6.78 5.49
CA GLY A 290 -15.83 7.27 4.50
C GLY A 290 -15.34 6.16 3.55
N PHE A 291 -14.89 6.51 2.35
CA PHE A 291 -14.32 5.54 1.39
C PHE A 291 -12.79 5.48 1.39
N MET A 292 -12.12 6.38 2.13
CA MET A 292 -10.67 6.42 2.26
C MET A 292 -10.24 6.40 3.73
N THR A 293 -9.15 5.70 4.02
CA THR A 293 -8.46 5.73 5.31
C THR A 293 -6.97 5.95 5.04
N HIS A 294 -6.27 6.69 5.90
CA HIS A 294 -4.84 6.89 5.73
C HIS A 294 -4.06 6.56 6.98
N LYS A 295 -2.80 6.15 6.77
CA LYS A 295 -1.78 5.97 7.79
C LYS A 295 -0.58 6.85 7.43
N ILE A 296 -0.11 7.63 8.40
CA ILE A 296 1.05 8.52 8.23
C ILE A 296 2.17 8.02 9.14
N GLU A 297 3.38 7.93 8.58
CA GLU A 297 4.62 7.71 9.29
C GLU A 297 5.50 8.96 9.12
N VAL A 298 5.97 9.51 10.24
CA VAL A 298 6.92 10.62 10.28
C VAL A 298 8.16 10.16 11.03
N LEU A 299 9.31 10.21 10.37
CA LEU A 299 10.61 9.85 10.91
C LEU A 299 11.50 11.07 11.02
N GLY A 300 12.19 11.22 12.14
CA GLY A 300 13.09 12.33 12.42
C GLY A 300 12.38 13.60 12.83
N GLY A 301 13.17 14.55 13.30
CA GLY A 301 12.72 15.84 13.78
C GLY A 301 12.00 15.74 15.12
N GLU A 302 11.49 16.87 15.58
CA GLU A 302 10.61 16.90 16.74
C GLU A 302 9.20 16.43 16.36
N LYS A 303 8.53 15.67 17.24
CA LYS A 303 7.27 14.94 16.98
C LYS A 303 6.02 15.81 16.71
N TYR A 304 6.17 17.08 16.35
CA TYR A 304 5.06 18.06 16.26
C TYR A 304 4.31 18.06 14.92
N PHE A 305 4.44 17.01 14.10
CA PHE A 305 3.79 16.89 12.79
C PHE A 305 3.16 15.49 12.65
N PRO A 306 1.86 15.30 12.34
CA PRO A 306 0.82 16.26 11.89
C PRO A 306 -0.37 16.48 12.87
N ASP A 307 -0.38 15.90 14.07
CA ASP A 307 -1.64 15.72 14.81
C ASP A 307 -1.99 16.72 15.93
N LEU A 308 -1.18 17.74 16.25
CA LEU A 308 -1.48 18.57 17.44
C LEU A 308 -0.81 19.94 17.52
N VAL A 309 -0.91 20.76 16.47
CA VAL A 309 -0.59 22.19 16.61
C VAL A 309 -1.82 23.04 16.28
N LEU A 310 -2.65 23.27 17.30
CA LEU A 310 -3.87 24.12 17.24
C LEU A 310 -3.59 25.57 16.78
N ASN A 311 -2.32 25.98 16.66
CA ASN A 311 -1.89 27.36 16.41
C ASN A 311 -0.91 27.52 15.22
N GLN A 312 -0.72 26.51 14.37
CA GLN A 312 0.18 26.60 13.19
C GLN A 312 -0.49 26.03 11.95
N SER A 313 -0.19 26.62 10.78
CA SER A 313 -0.56 25.98 9.53
C SER A 313 0.28 24.71 9.30
N PRO A 314 -0.24 23.69 8.60
CA PRO A 314 0.54 22.48 8.31
C PRO A 314 1.86 22.76 7.60
N ALA A 315 1.90 23.77 6.72
CA ALA A 315 3.11 24.17 6.01
C ALA A 315 4.19 24.77 6.95
N GLU A 316 3.78 25.58 7.93
CA GLU A 316 4.70 26.09 8.96
C GLU A 316 5.20 24.96 9.86
N ALA A 317 4.31 24.05 10.26
CA ALA A 317 4.67 22.88 11.05
C ALA A 317 5.71 22.01 10.31
N TYR A 318 5.51 21.79 9.00
CA TYR A 318 6.49 21.12 8.15
C TYR A 318 7.83 21.88 8.10
N SER A 319 7.81 23.21 7.91
CA SER A 319 9.05 24.01 7.87
C SER A 319 9.85 23.89 9.17
N ASN A 320 9.17 23.90 10.31
CA ASN A 320 9.79 23.71 11.63
C ASN A 320 10.33 22.29 11.80
N TRP A 321 9.56 21.28 11.38
CA TRP A 321 10.01 19.89 11.37
C TRP A 321 11.31 19.73 10.56
N VAL A 322 11.37 20.25 9.32
CA VAL A 322 12.59 20.19 8.47
C VAL A 322 13.79 20.82 9.16
N LYS A 323 13.63 21.99 9.80
CA LYS A 323 14.73 22.66 10.51
C LYS A 323 15.26 21.81 11.67
N SER A 324 14.37 21.13 12.40
CA SER A 324 14.74 20.28 13.53
C SER A 324 15.51 19.00 13.12
N LEU A 325 15.50 18.63 11.84
CA LEU A 325 16.22 17.45 11.33
C LEU A 325 17.74 17.58 11.45
N HIS A 326 18.28 18.79 11.56
CA HIS A 326 19.72 18.98 11.79
C HIS A 326 20.14 18.50 13.18
N ASP A 327 19.26 18.62 14.17
CA ASP A 327 19.54 18.27 15.56
C ASP A 327 19.04 16.85 15.89
N ASN A 328 17.88 16.48 15.34
CA ASN A 328 17.18 15.23 15.63
C ASN A 328 16.95 14.39 14.35
N PRO A 329 17.98 14.03 13.59
CA PRO A 329 17.78 13.21 12.40
C PRO A 329 17.44 11.76 12.78
N GLU A 330 16.74 11.08 11.88
CA GLU A 330 16.40 9.67 11.95
C GLU A 330 16.93 8.92 10.73
N VAL A 331 17.07 7.60 10.84
CA VAL A 331 17.53 6.78 9.72
C VAL A 331 16.46 6.67 8.63
N ILE A 332 16.76 7.21 7.45
CA ILE A 332 15.86 7.18 6.29
C ILE A 332 16.13 6.01 5.34
N SER A 333 17.38 5.56 5.26
CA SER A 333 17.79 4.40 4.47
C SER A 333 18.92 3.65 5.16
N TYR A 334 18.90 2.32 5.04
CA TYR A 334 19.71 1.41 5.83
C TYR A 334 20.49 0.46 4.89
N ALA A 335 21.73 0.17 5.28
CA ALA A 335 22.31 -1.14 4.99
C ALA A 335 22.34 -1.93 6.30
N ILE A 336 21.60 -3.03 6.33
CA ILE A 336 21.52 -3.92 7.49
C ILE A 336 22.29 -5.20 7.22
N PHE A 337 22.87 -5.78 8.27
CA PHE A 337 23.62 -7.02 8.21
C PHE A 337 23.05 -8.02 9.22
N PRO A 338 23.00 -9.33 8.90
CA PRO A 338 22.48 -10.31 9.83
C PRO A 338 23.24 -10.30 11.15
N LEU A 339 22.51 -10.35 12.25
CA LEU A 339 23.07 -10.21 13.59
C LEU A 339 24.12 -11.28 13.90
N TYR A 340 23.97 -12.49 13.35
CA TYR A 340 24.88 -13.62 13.59
C TYR A 340 26.32 -13.36 13.09
N HIS A 341 26.54 -12.38 12.19
CA HIS A 341 27.89 -11.97 11.74
C HIS A 341 28.73 -11.36 12.87
N LEU A 342 28.10 -10.86 13.94
CA LEU A 342 28.78 -10.30 15.10
C LEU A 342 29.20 -11.37 16.13
N VAL A 343 28.82 -12.63 15.94
CA VAL A 343 29.09 -13.72 16.89
C VAL A 343 30.40 -14.40 16.54
N ALA A 344 31.36 -14.36 17.47
CA ALA A 344 32.68 -14.95 17.27
C ALA A 344 32.70 -16.48 17.38
N ASP A 345 31.84 -17.06 18.22
CA ASP A 345 31.71 -18.52 18.37
C ASP A 345 31.01 -19.11 17.13
N PRO A 346 31.65 -20.01 16.37
CA PRO A 346 31.08 -20.56 15.14
C PRO A 346 29.79 -21.37 15.35
N GLU A 347 29.67 -22.12 16.45
CA GLU A 347 28.49 -22.93 16.73
C GLU A 347 27.30 -22.03 17.11
N VAL A 348 27.54 -21.06 17.99
CA VAL A 348 26.50 -20.08 18.38
C VAL A 348 26.08 -19.24 17.18
N SER A 349 27.02 -18.84 16.33
CA SER A 349 26.75 -18.08 15.10
C SER A 349 25.87 -18.88 14.13
N ALA A 350 26.22 -20.14 13.85
CA ALA A 350 25.45 -21.01 12.96
C ALA A 350 24.02 -21.26 13.49
N ASN A 351 23.89 -21.54 14.79
CA ASN A 351 22.58 -21.72 15.42
C ASN A 351 21.74 -20.45 15.43
N LEU A 352 22.36 -19.28 15.64
CA LEU A 352 21.66 -18.01 15.59
C LEU A 352 21.20 -17.68 14.18
N LYS A 353 21.98 -18.04 13.15
CA LYS A 353 21.54 -17.99 11.76
C LYS A 353 20.27 -18.84 11.56
N SER A 354 20.28 -20.10 11.99
CA SER A 354 19.09 -20.97 11.89
C SER A 354 17.88 -20.40 12.62
N ALA A 355 18.05 -19.88 13.83
CA ALA A 355 16.97 -19.28 14.60
C ALA A 355 16.40 -18.00 13.95
N ILE A 356 17.25 -17.18 13.33
CA ILE A 356 16.82 -15.99 12.58
C ILE A 356 16.05 -16.39 11.32
N THR A 357 16.55 -17.36 10.56
CA THR A 357 15.86 -17.89 9.37
C THR A 357 14.48 -18.42 9.75
N GLU A 358 14.40 -19.31 10.75
CA GLU A 358 13.14 -19.88 11.22
C GLU A 358 12.19 -18.80 11.75
N TYR A 359 12.68 -17.76 12.43
CA TYR A 359 11.84 -16.63 12.84
C TYR A 359 11.21 -15.89 11.65
N ILE A 360 11.98 -15.63 10.61
CA ILE A 360 11.50 -14.90 9.43
C ILE A 360 10.47 -15.76 8.68
N GLU A 361 10.72 -17.06 8.53
CA GLU A 361 9.80 -18.02 7.91
C GLU A 361 8.50 -18.19 8.70
N GLU A 362 8.56 -18.31 10.03
CA GLU A 362 7.36 -18.41 10.88
C GLU A 362 6.46 -17.17 10.81
N ASN A 363 7.03 -16.01 10.48
CA ASN A 363 6.31 -14.74 10.35
C ASN A 363 6.06 -14.37 8.89
N MET A 364 6.21 -15.31 7.97
CA MET A 364 5.93 -15.07 6.56
C MET A 364 4.45 -14.82 6.34
N PHE A 365 4.13 -13.98 5.35
CA PHE A 365 2.75 -13.71 4.96
C PHE A 365 2.50 -14.18 3.52
N SER A 366 1.57 -15.12 3.36
CA SER A 366 1.13 -15.62 2.06
C SER A 366 0.31 -14.56 1.32
N VAL A 367 0.62 -14.34 0.05
CA VAL A 367 -0.13 -13.42 -0.80
C VAL A 367 -1.26 -14.17 -1.51
N ASP A 368 -2.50 -13.77 -1.28
CA ASP A 368 -3.68 -14.37 -1.94
C ASP A 368 -3.66 -14.16 -3.46
N GLN A 369 -3.95 -15.24 -4.19
CA GLN A 369 -3.88 -15.31 -5.67
C GLN A 369 -5.01 -14.60 -6.42
N LYS A 370 -5.87 -13.81 -5.77
CA LYS A 370 -7.00 -13.14 -6.43
C LYS A 370 -6.60 -12.07 -7.46
N GLU A 371 -5.31 -11.84 -7.68
CA GLU A 371 -4.76 -10.82 -8.58
C GLU A 371 -5.02 -11.06 -10.08
N ASN A 372 -5.49 -12.24 -10.51
CA ASN A 372 -5.67 -12.58 -11.94
C ASN A 372 -7.07 -13.11 -12.30
N GLN A 373 -8.10 -12.82 -11.50
CA GLN A 373 -9.46 -13.15 -11.92
C GLN A 373 -9.95 -12.08 -12.88
N GLU A 374 -9.64 -12.23 -14.16
CA GLU A 374 -10.31 -11.47 -15.22
C GLU A 374 -11.82 -11.64 -15.03
N CYS A 375 -12.50 -10.57 -14.62
CA CYS A 375 -13.95 -10.56 -14.67
C CYS A 375 -14.39 -10.71 -16.12
N SER A 376 -15.48 -11.44 -16.34
CA SER A 376 -16.18 -11.38 -17.62
C SER A 376 -16.60 -9.93 -17.83
N GLN A 377 -15.89 -9.22 -18.70
CA GLN A 377 -16.11 -7.80 -18.99
C GLN A 377 -17.57 -7.61 -19.43
N THR A 378 -18.39 -7.09 -18.53
CA THR A 378 -19.76 -6.65 -18.81
C THR A 378 -19.76 -5.14 -18.97
N ALA A 379 -20.75 -4.58 -19.66
CA ALA A 379 -20.82 -3.14 -19.94
C ALA A 379 -20.77 -2.23 -18.68
N ASN A 380 -21.13 -2.76 -17.50
CA ASN A 380 -21.14 -2.02 -16.23
C ASN A 380 -19.89 -2.21 -15.36
N LEU A 381 -18.85 -2.94 -15.79
CA LEU A 381 -17.64 -3.15 -14.98
C LEU A 381 -16.44 -2.37 -15.54
N ASP A 382 -15.63 -1.80 -14.65
CA ASP A 382 -14.33 -1.21 -15.01
C ASP A 382 -13.20 -2.25 -15.09
N HIS A 383 -11.96 -1.80 -15.35
CA HIS A 383 -10.78 -2.68 -15.41
C HIS A 383 -10.45 -3.36 -14.07
N ASN A 384 -10.96 -2.83 -12.95
CA ASN A 384 -10.87 -3.42 -11.63
C ASN A 384 -12.07 -4.30 -11.31
N CYS A 385 -12.92 -4.65 -12.28
CA CYS A 385 -14.13 -5.44 -12.05
C CYS A 385 -15.11 -4.79 -11.07
N CYS A 386 -15.09 -3.46 -10.99
CA CYS A 386 -15.96 -2.68 -10.14
C CYS A 386 -17.16 -2.14 -10.91
N PRO A 387 -18.37 -2.12 -10.32
CA PRO A 387 -19.55 -1.56 -10.96
C PRO A 387 -19.41 -0.05 -11.16
N MET A 388 -19.67 0.41 -12.39
CA MET A 388 -19.68 1.84 -12.75
C MET A 388 -21.01 2.50 -12.38
N LEU A 389 -22.11 1.76 -12.47
CA LEU A 389 -23.46 2.22 -12.17
C LEU A 389 -24.12 1.29 -11.16
N ALA A 390 -24.86 1.89 -10.22
CA ALA A 390 -25.74 1.16 -9.32
C ALA A 390 -26.97 0.66 -10.10
N GLY A 391 -27.70 -0.29 -9.52
CA GLY A 391 -28.95 -0.75 -10.10
C GLY A 391 -28.79 -1.72 -11.25
N HIS A 392 -27.65 -2.39 -11.38
CA HIS A 392 -27.34 -3.27 -12.49
C HIS A 392 -27.07 -4.71 -12.03
N GLY A 393 -27.30 -5.66 -12.94
CA GLY A 393 -27.06 -7.07 -12.71
C GLY A 393 -27.44 -7.92 -13.90
N LYS A 394 -27.77 -9.19 -13.67
CA LYS A 394 -28.16 -10.14 -14.72
C LYS A 394 -29.58 -10.63 -14.52
N LEU A 395 -30.30 -10.85 -15.62
CA LEU A 395 -31.66 -11.40 -15.62
C LEU A 395 -31.75 -12.63 -16.53
N VAL A 396 -32.28 -13.70 -15.95
CA VAL A 396 -32.67 -14.91 -16.67
C VAL A 396 -34.16 -15.13 -16.45
N VAL A 397 -34.91 -15.31 -17.53
CA VAL A 397 -36.35 -15.52 -17.50
C VAL A 397 -36.65 -16.92 -17.99
N PHE A 398 -37.55 -17.61 -17.31
CA PHE A 398 -37.98 -18.96 -17.64
C PHE A 398 -39.49 -18.96 -17.84
N VAL A 399 -39.92 -19.17 -19.08
CA VAL A 399 -41.33 -19.30 -19.44
C VAL A 399 -41.72 -20.76 -19.26
N LEU A 400 -42.64 -21.04 -18.33
CA LEU A 400 -42.98 -22.40 -17.95
C LEU A 400 -44.10 -22.94 -18.83
N GLY A 401 -45.28 -22.35 -18.73
CA GLY A 401 -46.49 -22.84 -19.36
C GLY A 401 -47.71 -21.99 -19.01
N ALA A 402 -48.84 -22.30 -19.61
CA ALA A 402 -50.14 -21.75 -19.25
C ALA A 402 -51.14 -22.90 -19.05
N THR A 403 -52.23 -22.63 -18.34
CA THR A 403 -53.31 -23.60 -18.16
C THR A 403 -54.67 -22.97 -18.40
N GLY A 404 -55.55 -23.65 -19.11
CA GLY A 404 -56.95 -23.27 -19.31
C GLY A 404 -57.17 -22.09 -20.25
N MET A 405 -56.36 -21.97 -21.31
CA MET A 405 -56.48 -20.88 -22.30
C MET A 405 -57.78 -20.99 -23.11
N ASN A 406 -58.07 -22.11 -23.77
CA ASN A 406 -59.35 -22.36 -24.48
C ASN A 406 -59.81 -21.16 -25.34
N GLU A 407 -58.95 -20.58 -26.16
CA GLU A 407 -59.26 -19.37 -26.92
C GLU A 407 -59.99 -19.68 -28.23
N ASP A 408 -59.68 -20.82 -28.84
CA ASP A 408 -60.33 -21.31 -30.05
C ASP A 408 -61.73 -21.91 -29.85
N TYR A 409 -62.60 -21.72 -30.84
CA TYR A 409 -63.98 -22.26 -30.84
C TYR A 409 -64.08 -23.71 -31.34
N PHE A 410 -63.16 -24.14 -32.20
CA PHE A 410 -63.23 -25.42 -32.92
C PHE A 410 -61.98 -26.31 -32.78
N SER A 411 -60.91 -25.77 -32.20
CA SER A 411 -59.61 -26.40 -31.91
C SER A 411 -59.18 -26.05 -30.48
N ALA A 412 -58.06 -26.60 -30.02
CA ALA A 412 -57.34 -26.07 -28.87
C ALA A 412 -56.38 -24.97 -29.33
N THR A 413 -56.02 -24.07 -28.41
CA THR A 413 -55.15 -22.90 -28.63
C THR A 413 -53.76 -23.25 -29.18
N ASP A 414 -53.23 -22.40 -30.06
CA ASP A 414 -51.88 -22.42 -30.62
C ASP A 414 -50.98 -21.38 -29.90
N GLY A 415 -50.61 -21.65 -28.65
CA GLY A 415 -50.06 -20.65 -27.73
C GLY A 415 -48.58 -20.29 -27.93
N PHE A 416 -48.26 -18.99 -27.85
CA PHE A 416 -46.89 -18.48 -27.71
C PHE A 416 -46.80 -17.21 -26.86
N VAL A 417 -45.59 -16.87 -26.41
CA VAL A 417 -45.37 -15.75 -25.49
C VAL A 417 -44.34 -14.77 -26.05
N LYS A 418 -44.74 -13.50 -26.10
CA LYS A 418 -43.87 -12.35 -26.40
C LYS A 418 -43.39 -11.73 -25.10
N ILE A 419 -42.09 -11.45 -25.01
CA ILE A 419 -41.42 -11.01 -23.78
C ILE A 419 -40.67 -9.71 -24.06
N TRP A 420 -40.90 -8.68 -23.24
CA TRP A 420 -40.16 -7.43 -23.31
C TRP A 420 -39.51 -7.07 -21.98
N TYR A 421 -38.28 -6.57 -22.07
CA TYR A 421 -37.59 -5.94 -20.94
C TYR A 421 -36.68 -4.81 -21.43
N ASN A 422 -36.95 -3.57 -21.01
CA ASN A 422 -36.17 -2.38 -21.37
C ASN A 422 -35.84 -2.29 -22.89
N GLY A 423 -36.85 -2.50 -23.74
CA GLY A 423 -36.69 -2.48 -25.20
C GLY A 423 -36.13 -3.77 -25.83
N ILE A 424 -35.67 -4.74 -25.04
CA ILE A 424 -35.25 -6.06 -25.52
C ILE A 424 -36.49 -6.93 -25.73
N TYR A 425 -36.60 -7.56 -26.91
CA TYR A 425 -37.67 -8.48 -27.29
C TYR A 425 -37.17 -9.93 -27.36
N ARG A 426 -37.99 -10.88 -26.89
CA ARG A 426 -37.84 -12.33 -27.04
C ARG A 426 -39.20 -12.97 -27.25
N GLU A 427 -39.22 -14.16 -27.84
CA GLU A 427 -40.45 -14.92 -28.06
C GLU A 427 -40.19 -16.42 -27.89
N THR A 428 -41.20 -17.15 -27.44
CA THR A 428 -41.18 -18.62 -27.44
C THR A 428 -41.55 -19.17 -28.80
N GLU A 429 -41.29 -20.47 -29.00
CA GLU A 429 -41.93 -21.21 -30.07
C GLU A 429 -43.45 -21.31 -29.82
N VAL A 430 -44.20 -21.55 -30.89
CA VAL A 430 -45.64 -21.80 -30.86
C VAL A 430 -45.89 -23.27 -30.49
N VAL A 431 -46.70 -23.50 -29.47
CA VAL A 431 -47.19 -24.84 -29.09
C VAL A 431 -48.57 -25.02 -29.69
N MET A 432 -48.70 -25.92 -30.66
CA MET A 432 -49.92 -26.08 -31.45
C MET A 432 -50.95 -26.97 -30.74
N ASN A 433 -52.22 -26.58 -30.79
CA ASN A 433 -53.42 -27.33 -30.43
C ASN A 433 -53.36 -27.88 -28.99
N ASP A 434 -53.02 -27.02 -28.03
CA ASP A 434 -52.93 -27.33 -26.60
C ASP A 434 -53.47 -26.17 -25.74
N ASN A 435 -54.47 -26.44 -24.90
CA ASN A 435 -55.06 -25.45 -24.00
C ASN A 435 -54.26 -25.26 -22.70
N ASP A 436 -53.30 -26.15 -22.43
CA ASP A 436 -52.41 -26.13 -21.28
C ASP A 436 -50.93 -26.17 -21.75
N PRO A 437 -50.48 -25.24 -22.62
CA PRO A 437 -49.20 -25.34 -23.29
C PRO A 437 -48.02 -25.25 -22.33
N GLU A 438 -47.01 -26.10 -22.55
CA GLU A 438 -45.75 -26.12 -21.80
C GLU A 438 -44.59 -25.68 -22.71
N TRP A 439 -44.05 -24.48 -22.50
CA TRP A 439 -42.93 -23.97 -23.31
C TRP A 439 -41.55 -24.33 -22.75
N TYR A 440 -41.41 -24.40 -21.41
CA TYR A 440 -40.14 -24.62 -20.70
C TYR A 440 -38.91 -23.93 -21.34
N THR A 441 -39.07 -22.67 -21.76
CA THR A 441 -38.05 -21.95 -22.53
C THR A 441 -37.32 -20.95 -21.64
N LEU A 442 -35.98 -20.98 -21.69
CA LEU A 442 -35.11 -20.09 -20.93
C LEU A 442 -34.56 -18.98 -21.82
N PHE A 443 -34.77 -17.73 -21.40
CA PHE A 443 -34.24 -16.53 -22.04
C PHE A 443 -33.21 -15.86 -21.14
N ASN A 444 -31.97 -15.79 -21.62
CA ASN A 444 -30.92 -15.00 -20.98
C ASN A 444 -30.95 -13.57 -21.50
N PHE A 445 -31.39 -12.62 -20.66
CA PHE A 445 -31.37 -11.19 -20.99
C PHE A 445 -29.99 -10.56 -20.76
N GLY A 446 -29.05 -11.30 -20.18
CA GLY A 446 -27.69 -10.82 -19.92
C GLY A 446 -27.67 -9.71 -18.89
N SER A 447 -26.79 -8.73 -19.11
CA SER A 447 -26.66 -7.55 -18.25
C SER A 447 -27.86 -6.62 -18.42
N ILE A 448 -28.49 -6.22 -17.32
CA ILE A 448 -29.66 -5.36 -17.28
C ILE A 448 -29.53 -4.23 -16.25
N GLU A 449 -30.25 -3.14 -16.49
CA GLU A 449 -30.60 -2.15 -15.47
C GLU A 449 -31.90 -2.60 -14.78
N PHE A 450 -31.97 -2.55 -13.46
CA PHE A 450 -33.15 -2.84 -12.65
C PHE A 450 -34.11 -1.65 -12.62
N GLY A 451 -35.40 -1.93 -12.40
CA GLY A 451 -36.44 -0.91 -12.26
C GLY A 451 -37.39 -0.79 -13.46
N HIS A 452 -37.05 -1.46 -14.57
CA HIS A 452 -37.95 -1.61 -15.72
C HIS A 452 -38.99 -2.72 -15.51
N GLU A 453 -40.00 -2.70 -16.37
CA GLU A 453 -41.06 -3.71 -16.41
C GLU A 453 -40.63 -4.87 -17.30
N LEU A 454 -40.76 -6.09 -16.76
CA LEU A 454 -40.76 -7.33 -17.49
C LEU A 454 -42.20 -7.65 -17.89
N ILE A 455 -42.46 -7.56 -19.19
CA ILE A 455 -43.79 -7.71 -19.77
C ILE A 455 -43.83 -9.03 -20.52
N PHE A 456 -44.87 -9.81 -20.24
CA PHE A 456 -45.24 -10.99 -21.01
C PHE A 456 -46.58 -10.72 -21.68
N GLU A 457 -46.68 -10.94 -22.97
CA GLU A 457 -47.97 -11.04 -23.65
C GLU A 457 -48.11 -12.45 -24.20
N VAL A 458 -49.22 -13.10 -23.83
CA VAL A 458 -49.57 -14.43 -24.29
C VAL A 458 -50.51 -14.28 -25.48
N TRP A 459 -50.24 -15.01 -26.54
CA TRP A 459 -50.92 -14.92 -27.83
C TRP A 459 -51.32 -16.32 -28.31
N ASP A 460 -52.41 -16.37 -29.06
CA ASP A 460 -52.86 -17.53 -29.83
C ASP A 460 -52.52 -17.29 -31.31
N SER A 461 -51.80 -18.21 -31.94
CA SER A 461 -51.27 -18.06 -33.29
C SER A 461 -52.31 -18.51 -34.32
N ASP A 462 -52.67 -17.63 -35.25
CA ASP A 462 -53.80 -17.88 -36.14
C ASP A 462 -53.45 -17.63 -37.62
N VAL A 463 -54.18 -18.24 -38.56
CA VAL A 463 -53.81 -18.18 -40.00
C VAL A 463 -53.87 -16.76 -40.58
N LYS A 464 -54.65 -15.86 -39.97
CA LYS A 464 -54.82 -14.47 -40.44
C LYS A 464 -54.29 -13.43 -39.46
N PHE A 465 -54.64 -13.53 -38.18
CA PHE A 465 -54.23 -12.58 -37.15
C PHE A 465 -54.15 -13.29 -35.80
N ASP A 466 -53.01 -13.20 -35.13
CA ASP A 466 -52.85 -13.76 -33.79
C ASP A 466 -53.79 -13.06 -32.78
N ASP A 467 -54.43 -13.83 -31.91
CA ASP A 467 -55.34 -13.34 -30.88
C ASP A 467 -54.61 -13.06 -29.57
N PHE A 468 -54.88 -11.89 -28.98
CA PHE A 468 -54.27 -11.49 -27.71
C PHE A 468 -55.00 -12.12 -26.53
N VAL A 469 -54.30 -12.99 -25.79
CA VAL A 469 -54.87 -13.77 -24.68
C VAL A 469 -54.75 -13.04 -23.35
N GLY A 470 -53.59 -12.43 -23.08
CA GLY A 470 -53.40 -11.69 -21.84
C GLY A 470 -52.01 -11.13 -21.66
N ARG A 471 -51.87 -10.23 -20.68
CA ARG A 471 -50.61 -9.55 -20.38
C ARG A 471 -50.26 -9.67 -18.90
N CYS A 472 -49.03 -10.08 -18.64
CA CYS A 472 -48.41 -10.03 -17.32
C CYS A 472 -47.37 -8.91 -17.26
N VAL A 473 -47.33 -8.17 -16.15
CA VAL A 473 -46.29 -7.18 -15.91
C VAL A 473 -45.73 -7.36 -14.51
N VAL A 474 -44.42 -7.56 -14.41
CA VAL A 474 -43.70 -7.58 -13.14
C VAL A 474 -42.48 -6.67 -13.20
N ARG A 475 -42.00 -6.23 -12.05
CA ARG A 475 -40.70 -5.57 -11.94
C ARG A 475 -39.73 -6.53 -11.27
N PRO A 476 -38.74 -7.08 -12.00
CA PRO A 476 -37.79 -8.02 -11.44
C PRO A 476 -37.06 -7.45 -10.22
N GLU A 477 -36.89 -8.29 -9.21
CA GLU A 477 -36.09 -8.03 -8.03
C GLU A 477 -35.05 -9.13 -7.85
N HIS A 478 -33.94 -8.82 -7.19
CA HIS A 478 -32.89 -9.77 -6.87
C HIS A 478 -33.43 -11.08 -6.26
N GLY A 479 -32.88 -12.21 -6.69
CA GLY A 479 -33.26 -13.55 -6.25
C GLY A 479 -34.00 -14.35 -7.33
N SER A 480 -34.48 -15.54 -6.95
CA SER A 480 -35.29 -16.41 -7.79
C SER A 480 -36.76 -16.29 -7.40
N HIS A 481 -37.63 -16.05 -8.39
CA HIS A 481 -39.05 -15.83 -8.16
C HIS A 481 -39.86 -16.70 -9.11
N LEU A 482 -40.79 -17.48 -8.56
CA LEU A 482 -41.84 -18.17 -9.31
C LEU A 482 -43.12 -17.36 -9.22
N ARG A 483 -43.74 -17.07 -10.36
CA ARG A 483 -44.90 -16.19 -10.47
C ARG A 483 -45.95 -16.79 -11.40
N SER A 484 -47.18 -16.32 -11.22
CA SER A 484 -48.27 -16.59 -12.14
C SER A 484 -49.13 -15.34 -12.30
N CYS A 485 -49.89 -15.29 -13.41
CA CYS A 485 -50.89 -14.25 -13.63
C CYS A 485 -52.14 -14.82 -14.28
N SER A 486 -53.28 -14.21 -13.94
CA SER A 486 -54.54 -14.49 -14.63
C SER A 486 -54.48 -13.94 -16.05
N LEU A 487 -54.87 -14.76 -17.01
CA LEU A 487 -55.16 -14.36 -18.39
C LEU A 487 -56.66 -14.03 -18.52
N GLN A 488 -57.13 -13.70 -19.73
CA GLN A 488 -58.57 -13.62 -20.00
C GLN A 488 -59.25 -14.95 -19.69
N ARG A 489 -58.59 -16.05 -20.09
CA ARG A 489 -58.93 -17.42 -19.73
C ARG A 489 -57.67 -18.14 -19.27
N GLY A 490 -57.74 -18.76 -18.10
CA GLY A 490 -56.62 -19.52 -17.57
C GLY A 490 -55.56 -18.72 -16.81
N ILE A 491 -54.43 -19.36 -16.56
CA ILE A 491 -53.32 -18.85 -15.74
C ILE A 491 -52.01 -19.09 -16.49
N PHE A 492 -51.19 -18.05 -16.62
CA PHE A 492 -49.83 -18.15 -17.14
C PHE A 492 -48.81 -18.25 -16.01
N TYR A 493 -47.81 -19.13 -16.16
CA TYR A 493 -46.76 -19.40 -15.18
C TYR A 493 -45.39 -19.08 -15.76
N PHE A 494 -44.57 -18.40 -14.97
CA PHE A 494 -43.19 -18.10 -15.33
C PHE A 494 -42.32 -17.99 -14.07
N ALA A 495 -41.01 -18.15 -14.26
CA ALA A 495 -40.02 -17.87 -13.24
C ALA A 495 -38.98 -16.89 -13.78
N TYR A 496 -38.28 -16.21 -12.88
CA TYR A 496 -37.08 -15.47 -13.24
C TYR A 496 -36.05 -15.54 -12.12
N HIS A 497 -34.78 -15.43 -12.50
CA HIS A 497 -33.66 -15.27 -11.60
C HIS A 497 -32.93 -13.97 -11.94
N ALA A 498 -32.75 -13.11 -10.93
CA ALA A 498 -32.00 -11.88 -11.07
C ALA A 498 -30.86 -11.80 -10.05
N SER A 499 -29.63 -11.59 -10.52
CA SER A 499 -28.43 -11.47 -9.69
C SER A 499 -27.83 -10.08 -9.81
N CYS A 500 -27.35 -9.48 -8.72
CA CYS A 500 -26.64 -8.21 -8.78
C CYS A 500 -25.25 -8.36 -9.38
N ASP A 501 -24.73 -7.29 -10.00
CA ASP A 501 -23.30 -7.20 -10.28
C ASP A 501 -22.49 -7.23 -8.98
N ALA A 502 -21.19 -7.56 -9.10
CA ALA A 502 -20.28 -7.58 -7.95
C ALA A 502 -20.34 -6.26 -7.18
N HIS A 503 -20.20 -6.33 -5.86
CA HIS A 503 -20.34 -5.19 -4.95
C HIS A 503 -21.70 -4.46 -4.94
N LEU A 504 -22.74 -4.96 -5.60
CA LEU A 504 -24.10 -4.42 -5.54
C LEU A 504 -25.06 -5.35 -4.77
N THR A 505 -26.03 -4.77 -4.08
CA THR A 505 -27.01 -5.49 -3.26
C THR A 505 -28.35 -4.76 -3.14
N GLY A 506 -29.31 -5.41 -2.48
CA GLY A 506 -30.69 -4.96 -2.32
C GLY A 506 -31.61 -5.44 -3.45
N PRO A 507 -32.93 -5.21 -3.32
CA PRO A 507 -33.92 -5.76 -4.24
C PRO A 507 -33.71 -5.33 -5.70
N ARG A 508 -33.14 -4.15 -5.92
CA ARG A 508 -32.83 -3.61 -7.26
C ARG A 508 -31.34 -3.40 -7.48
N CYS A 509 -30.47 -4.03 -6.68
CA CYS A 509 -29.01 -3.88 -6.81
C CYS A 509 -28.52 -2.43 -6.72
N SER A 510 -29.25 -1.57 -6.00
CA SER A 510 -28.98 -0.13 -5.93
C SER A 510 -28.08 0.27 -4.77
N ARG A 511 -27.69 -0.68 -3.90
CA ARG A 511 -26.87 -0.43 -2.71
C ARG A 511 -25.50 -1.06 -2.88
N TYR A 512 -24.47 -0.40 -2.36
CA TYR A 512 -23.13 -0.96 -2.31
C TYR A 512 -23.00 -2.03 -1.24
N SER A 513 -22.25 -3.10 -1.53
CA SER A 513 -21.85 -4.13 -0.58
C SER A 513 -20.34 -4.34 -0.67
N PRO A 514 -19.59 -4.18 0.43
CA PRO A 514 -18.16 -4.50 0.47
C PRO A 514 -17.91 -5.97 0.14
N GLN A 515 -16.88 -6.25 -0.66
CA GLN A 515 -16.44 -7.60 -1.04
C GLN A 515 -14.92 -7.63 -1.24
N THR A 516 -14.26 -8.76 -0.96
CA THR A 516 -12.79 -8.93 -1.07
C THR A 516 -12.38 -9.71 -2.30
#